data_AF-A0A6N7C2H5-F1
#
_entry.id   AF-A0A6N7C2H5-F1
#
_cell.length_a   1.000
_cell.length_b   1.000
_cell.length_c   1.000
_cell.angle_alpha   90.00
_cell.angle_beta   90.00
_cell.angle_gamma   90.00
#
_symmetry.space_group_name_H-M   'P 1'
#
loop_
_entity.id
_entity.type
_entity.pdbx_description
1 polymer ?
#
loop_
_entity_poly.entity_id
_entity_poly.type
_entity_poly.pdbx_seq_one_letter_code
_entity_poly.pdbx_strand_id
1 'polypeptide(L)'
;MRHQRGFTLLELMVAMAIFAMLAVAGWQVFDGVNRARERAQFHADNLAVLQYAYLQLQQDMGQIIPYQASTTQSVSAANNSPSDSSNTNNKPQSSEQINGQINKIAPEPFMSLDGEHVSFVRFADPDPRYQNSNSLQRIEYIFADERLIRRQYTSMEGGRDSVSLDSVLLEGVTAGSWQAYLPELSTKFPSDDANSGGSINTAVRQSANTGSPKPTAVLLPKGVAVSFTYQDMPITWQWALAPQPISHSNSQSTVNNTDSSSNDNANNDNSGSDGSDNNSSARTNN
;
A
#
# COMPACT_ATOMS: atom_id res chain seq x y z
N MET A 1 -40.94 18.25 87.42
CA MET A 1 -40.84 16.87 86.90
C MET A 1 -41.31 16.88 85.44
N ARG A 2 -40.44 16.54 84.48
CA ARG A 2 -40.78 16.57 83.05
C ARG A 2 -41.41 15.23 82.66
N HIS A 3 -42.59 15.29 82.04
CA HIS A 3 -43.31 14.11 81.54
C HIS A 3 -42.61 13.60 80.28
N GLN A 4 -42.09 12.37 80.32
CA GLN A 4 -41.60 11.67 79.13
C GLN A 4 -42.82 11.20 78.32
N ARG A 5 -42.95 11.68 77.09
CA ARG A 5 -43.94 11.19 76.12
C ARG A 5 -43.36 9.94 75.45
N GLY A 6 -44.05 8.80 75.59
CA GLY A 6 -43.69 7.56 74.91
C GLY A 6 -44.04 7.61 73.42
N PHE A 7 -43.27 6.89 72.60
CA PHE A 7 -43.44 6.80 71.16
C PHE A 7 -44.77 6.09 70.83
N THR A 8 -45.56 6.62 69.89
CA THR A 8 -46.80 5.95 69.47
C THR A 8 -46.51 4.95 68.36
N LEU A 9 -47.26 3.85 68.33
CA LEU A 9 -47.14 2.83 67.28
C LEU A 9 -47.39 3.42 65.88
N LEU A 10 -48.30 4.39 65.79
CA LEU A 10 -48.63 5.08 64.55
C LEU A 10 -47.46 5.90 64.00
N GLU A 11 -46.71 6.60 64.86
CA GLU A 11 -45.55 7.38 64.45
C GLU A 11 -44.43 6.51 63.87
N LEU A 12 -44.22 5.32 64.46
CA LEU A 12 -43.29 4.33 63.94
C LEU A 12 -43.73 3.81 62.57
N MET A 13 -45.02 3.53 62.43
CA MET A 13 -45.58 3.00 61.19
C MET A 13 -45.46 4.01 60.05
N VAL A 14 -45.76 5.29 60.30
CA VAL A 14 -45.60 6.38 59.32
C VAL A 14 -44.12 6.57 58.97
N ALA A 15 -43.22 6.56 59.97
CA ALA A 15 -41.79 6.69 59.72
C ALA A 15 -41.25 5.55 58.83
N MET A 16 -41.64 4.29 59.09
CA MET A 16 -41.24 3.16 58.26
C MET A 16 -41.85 3.21 56.85
N ALA A 17 -43.10 3.68 56.71
CA ALA A 17 -43.73 3.83 55.40
C ALA A 17 -43.00 4.87 54.53
N ILE A 18 -42.67 6.04 55.09
CA ILE A 18 -41.91 7.09 54.39
C ILE A 18 -40.50 6.58 54.07
N PHE A 19 -39.83 5.94 55.03
CA PHE A 19 -38.49 5.40 54.82
C PHE A 19 -38.47 4.35 53.70
N ALA A 20 -39.43 3.43 53.68
CA ALA A 20 -39.55 2.44 52.63
C ALA A 20 -39.76 3.09 51.25
N MET A 21 -40.61 4.12 51.16
CA MET A 21 -40.82 4.86 49.91
C MET A 21 -39.54 5.57 49.43
N LEU A 22 -38.82 6.23 50.35
CA LEU A 22 -37.56 6.90 50.01
C LEU A 22 -36.49 5.90 49.55
N ALA A 23 -36.40 4.74 50.20
CA ALA A 23 -35.47 3.68 49.81
C ALA A 23 -35.78 3.17 48.39
N VAL A 24 -37.06 2.96 48.05
CA VAL A 24 -37.47 2.55 46.70
C VAL A 24 -37.19 3.63 45.66
N ALA A 25 -37.51 4.89 45.96
CA ALA A 25 -37.23 6.01 45.05
C ALA A 25 -35.73 6.17 44.79
N GLY A 26 -34.90 6.06 45.84
CA GLY A 26 -33.44 6.09 45.72
C GLY A 26 -32.90 4.95 44.85
N TRP A 27 -33.43 3.75 45.00
CA TRP A 27 -33.04 2.61 44.17
C TRP A 27 -33.40 2.81 42.69
N GLN A 28 -34.58 3.34 42.38
CA GLN A 28 -34.99 3.61 41.00
C GLN A 28 -34.07 4.61 40.29
N VAL A 29 -33.65 5.67 40.99
CA VAL A 29 -32.69 6.64 40.43
C VAL A 29 -31.34 5.98 40.18
N PHE A 30 -30.84 5.21 41.15
CA PHE A 30 -29.57 4.50 41.01
C PHE A 30 -29.59 3.49 39.85
N ASP A 31 -30.65 2.69 39.71
CA ASP A 31 -30.82 1.75 38.60
C ASP A 31 -30.90 2.50 37.25
N GLY A 32 -31.62 3.61 37.20
CA GLY A 32 -31.69 4.47 36.01
C GLY A 32 -30.32 4.97 35.56
N VAL A 33 -29.49 5.45 36.50
CA VAL A 33 -28.12 5.92 36.22
C VAL A 33 -27.22 4.77 35.77
N ASN A 34 -27.28 3.61 36.43
CA ASN A 34 -26.47 2.45 36.02
C ASN A 34 -26.81 1.99 34.60
N ARG A 35 -28.10 1.84 34.27
CA ARG A 35 -28.52 1.48 32.90
C ARG A 35 -28.13 2.54 31.87
N ALA A 36 -28.20 3.83 32.22
CA ALA A 36 -27.75 4.89 31.32
C ALA A 36 -26.25 4.80 31.06
N ARG A 37 -25.45 4.52 32.09
CA ARG A 37 -24.01 4.32 31.98
C ARG A 37 -23.66 3.09 31.13
N GLU A 38 -24.35 1.97 31.34
CA GLU A 38 -24.16 0.74 30.55
C GLU A 38 -24.40 0.99 29.06
N ARG A 39 -25.50 1.68 28.70
CA ARG A 39 -25.78 2.06 27.31
C ARG A 39 -24.71 3.00 26.74
N ALA A 40 -24.29 4.00 27.51
CA ALA A 40 -23.24 4.93 27.08
C ALA A 40 -21.91 4.20 26.83
N GLN A 41 -21.54 3.26 27.70
CA GLN A 41 -20.35 2.44 27.54
C GLN A 41 -20.43 1.58 26.29
N PHE A 42 -21.56 0.90 26.05
CA PHE A 42 -21.77 0.09 24.85
C PHE A 42 -21.60 0.91 23.56
N HIS A 43 -22.17 2.12 23.51
CA HIS A 43 -21.98 3.01 22.36
C HIS A 43 -20.53 3.49 22.19
N ALA A 44 -19.83 3.77 23.31
CA ALA A 44 -18.43 4.17 23.27
C ALA A 44 -17.53 3.05 22.74
N ASP A 45 -17.75 1.80 23.18
CA ASP A 45 -16.99 0.64 22.74
C ASP A 45 -17.20 0.38 21.23
N ASN A 46 -18.45 0.45 20.76
CA ASN A 46 -18.78 0.31 19.33
C ASN A 46 -18.10 1.37 18.46
N LEU A 47 -18.09 2.63 18.92
CA LEU A 47 -17.44 3.72 18.21
C LEU A 47 -15.91 3.55 18.21
N ALA A 48 -15.32 3.01 19.29
CA ALA A 48 -13.89 2.73 19.35
C ALA A 48 -13.46 1.68 18.32
N VAL A 49 -14.26 0.61 18.16
CA VAL A 49 -14.03 -0.43 17.13
C VAL A 49 -14.10 0.16 15.73
N LEU A 50 -15.12 0.98 15.44
CA LEU A 50 -15.27 1.66 14.15
C LEU A 50 -14.09 2.58 13.84
N GLN A 51 -13.66 3.38 14.81
CA GLN A 51 -12.50 4.26 14.68
C GLN A 51 -11.20 3.47 14.47
N TYR A 52 -11.01 2.37 15.19
CA TYR A 52 -9.85 1.50 15.02
C TYR A 52 -9.77 0.96 13.59
N ALA A 53 -10.87 0.43 13.06
CA ALA A 53 -10.94 -0.06 11.68
C ALA A 53 -10.61 1.06 10.68
N TYR A 54 -11.20 2.25 10.85
CA TYR A 54 -10.92 3.40 10.00
C TYR A 54 -9.43 3.81 10.02
N LEU A 55 -8.81 3.90 11.21
CA LEU A 55 -7.40 4.25 11.35
C LEU A 55 -6.47 3.21 10.74
N GLN A 56 -6.81 1.92 10.89
CA GLN A 56 -6.07 0.83 10.27
C GLN A 56 -6.08 0.97 8.74
N LEU A 57 -7.25 1.17 8.12
CA LEU A 57 -7.36 1.39 6.68
C LEU A 57 -6.61 2.67 6.25
N GLN A 58 -6.75 3.77 7.00
CA GLN A 58 -6.08 5.02 6.70
C GLN A 58 -4.55 4.86 6.68
N GLN A 59 -3.98 4.13 7.63
CA GLN A 59 -2.55 3.85 7.69
C GLN A 59 -2.10 3.01 6.50
N ASP A 60 -2.84 1.93 6.19
CA ASP A 60 -2.49 1.03 5.08
C ASP A 60 -2.57 1.73 3.72
N MET A 61 -3.62 2.53 3.48
CA MET A 61 -3.77 3.34 2.25
C MET A 61 -2.70 4.42 2.14
N GLY A 62 -2.27 5.01 3.26
CA GLY A 62 -1.22 6.03 3.28
C GLY A 62 0.19 5.49 2.97
N GLN A 63 0.40 4.17 3.11
CA GLN A 63 1.71 3.52 2.92
C GLN A 63 1.77 2.68 1.63
N ILE A 64 0.76 2.77 0.76
CA ILE A 64 0.67 1.99 -0.48
C ILE A 64 1.81 2.29 -1.45
N ILE A 65 2.24 1.28 -2.20
CA ILE A 65 3.31 1.36 -3.17
C ILE A 65 2.76 1.12 -4.59
N PRO A 66 3.12 1.96 -5.57
CA PRO A 66 2.56 1.89 -6.92
C PRO A 66 3.13 0.81 -7.85
N TYR A 67 4.33 0.25 -7.61
CA TYR A 67 5.13 -0.32 -8.70
C TYR A 67 6.01 -1.53 -8.33
N GLN A 68 5.93 -2.61 -9.14
CA GLN A 68 7.04 -3.57 -9.32
C GLN A 68 7.92 -3.21 -10.51
N ALA A 69 9.24 -3.33 -10.32
CA ALA A 69 10.19 -3.29 -11.41
C ALA A 69 9.95 -4.44 -12.39
N SER A 70 9.99 -4.12 -13.69
CA SER A 70 9.97 -5.12 -14.76
C SER A 70 11.02 -6.21 -14.49
N THR A 71 10.59 -7.42 -14.15
CA THR A 71 11.49 -8.58 -14.13
C THR A 71 11.94 -8.84 -15.55
N THR A 72 13.22 -8.66 -15.85
CA THR A 72 13.82 -9.20 -17.08
C THR A 72 13.91 -10.70 -16.92
N GLN A 73 12.94 -11.43 -17.46
CA GLN A 73 13.04 -12.88 -17.57
C GLN A 73 14.04 -13.21 -18.69
N SER A 74 15.28 -13.49 -18.31
CA SER A 74 16.26 -14.13 -19.20
C SER A 74 15.77 -15.55 -19.49
N VAL A 75 15.02 -15.72 -20.58
CA VAL A 75 14.76 -17.03 -21.16
C VAL A 75 16.09 -17.61 -21.63
N SER A 76 16.71 -18.44 -20.80
CA SER A 76 17.81 -19.30 -21.20
C SER A 76 17.25 -20.31 -22.22
N ALA A 77 17.45 -20.05 -23.51
CA ALA A 77 17.12 -20.97 -24.58
C ALA A 77 17.96 -22.25 -24.43
N ALA A 78 17.42 -23.26 -23.73
CA ALA A 78 17.97 -24.60 -23.69
C ALA A 78 17.69 -25.30 -25.04
N ASN A 79 18.54 -25.05 -26.04
CA ASN A 79 18.50 -25.77 -27.30
C ASN A 79 19.15 -27.15 -27.11
N ASN A 80 18.37 -28.13 -26.68
CA ASN A 80 18.67 -29.54 -26.90
C ASN A 80 17.90 -30.03 -28.14
N SER A 81 18.58 -30.13 -29.29
CA SER A 81 18.39 -31.25 -30.21
C SER A 81 19.46 -31.24 -31.33
N PRO A 82 20.09 -32.39 -31.66
CA PRO A 82 21.06 -32.49 -32.73
C PRO A 82 20.36 -32.73 -34.07
N SER A 83 20.60 -31.88 -35.08
CA SER A 83 20.14 -32.18 -36.44
C SER A 83 21.18 -31.75 -37.49
N ASP A 84 21.89 -32.79 -37.93
CA ASP A 84 22.40 -33.10 -39.26
C ASP A 84 22.75 -31.99 -40.26
N SER A 85 23.93 -32.17 -40.84
CA SER A 85 24.58 -31.24 -41.76
C SER A 85 24.20 -31.58 -43.20
N SER A 86 23.61 -30.63 -43.92
CA SER A 86 23.89 -30.39 -45.35
C SER A 86 22.99 -29.28 -45.91
N ASN A 87 23.59 -28.16 -46.30
CA ASN A 87 23.71 -27.75 -47.70
C ASN A 87 24.14 -26.27 -47.80
N THR A 88 24.87 -25.98 -48.87
CA THR A 88 25.81 -24.89 -49.11
C THR A 88 25.22 -23.66 -49.83
N ASN A 89 25.83 -22.51 -49.55
CA ASN A 89 26.02 -21.30 -50.37
C ASN A 89 24.88 -20.26 -50.50
N ASN A 90 25.01 -19.12 -49.80
CA ASN A 90 25.19 -17.79 -50.44
C ASN A 90 25.38 -16.61 -49.45
N LYS A 91 26.44 -15.81 -49.72
CA LYS A 91 26.64 -14.36 -49.44
C LYS A 91 26.83 -13.89 -47.98
N PRO A 92 27.90 -13.09 -47.67
CA PRO A 92 28.05 -12.50 -46.34
C PRO A 92 27.14 -11.27 -46.26
N GLN A 93 25.93 -11.44 -45.72
CA GLN A 93 25.17 -10.32 -45.20
C GLN A 93 25.38 -10.26 -43.69
N SER A 94 25.96 -9.14 -43.25
CA SER A 94 25.69 -8.45 -42.00
C SER A 94 25.19 -9.33 -40.86
N SER A 95 26.10 -9.65 -39.94
CA SER A 95 25.82 -9.95 -38.52
C SER A 95 24.34 -9.94 -38.19
N GLU A 96 23.69 -11.10 -38.29
CA GLU A 96 22.38 -11.30 -37.69
C GLU A 96 22.57 -11.05 -36.20
N GLN A 97 22.18 -9.86 -35.76
CA GLN A 97 21.90 -9.59 -34.37
C GLN A 97 20.97 -10.71 -33.93
N ILE A 98 21.46 -11.58 -33.06
CA ILE A 98 20.62 -12.45 -32.26
C ILE A 98 19.71 -11.48 -31.49
N ASN A 99 18.54 -11.19 -32.07
CA ASN A 99 17.46 -10.46 -31.45
C ASN A 99 16.92 -11.39 -30.37
N GLY A 100 17.66 -11.49 -29.27
CA GLY A 100 17.09 -11.81 -27.97
C GLY A 100 16.08 -10.72 -27.72
N GLN A 101 14.84 -10.96 -28.15
CA GLN A 101 13.70 -10.12 -27.87
C GLN A 101 13.54 -10.19 -26.35
N ILE A 102 14.23 -9.30 -25.63
CA ILE A 102 14.04 -9.10 -24.20
C ILE A 102 12.60 -8.60 -24.11
N ASN A 103 11.68 -9.52 -23.84
CA ASN A 103 10.29 -9.19 -23.53
C ASN A 103 10.33 -8.37 -22.24
N LYS A 104 10.46 -7.05 -22.40
CA LYS A 104 10.35 -6.10 -21.31
C LYS A 104 8.89 -6.15 -20.86
N ILE A 105 8.62 -6.93 -19.82
CA ILE A 105 7.29 -7.07 -19.23
C ILE A 105 6.82 -5.67 -18.81
N ALA A 106 5.63 -5.29 -19.26
CA ALA A 106 5.00 -4.04 -18.89
C ALA A 106 4.82 -4.02 -17.36
N PRO A 107 5.08 -2.88 -16.69
CA PRO A 107 4.94 -2.83 -15.25
C PRO A 107 3.48 -3.09 -14.84
N GLU A 108 3.28 -4.07 -13.97
CA GLU A 108 1.97 -4.35 -13.39
C GLU A 108 1.82 -3.58 -12.06
N PRO A 109 0.63 -3.04 -11.78
CA PRO A 109 0.37 -2.35 -10.54
C PRO A 109 0.35 -3.34 -9.38
N PHE A 110 0.87 -2.91 -8.24
CA PHE A 110 0.81 -3.70 -7.02
C PHE A 110 -0.56 -3.70 -6.34
N MET A 111 -1.54 -2.99 -6.90
CA MET A 111 -2.90 -2.90 -6.39
C MET A 111 -3.89 -3.56 -7.35
N SER A 112 -4.80 -4.35 -6.80
CA SER A 112 -5.99 -4.87 -7.49
C SER A 112 -7.25 -4.62 -6.66
N LEU A 113 -8.37 -4.40 -7.33
CA LEU A 113 -9.68 -4.14 -6.73
C LEU A 113 -10.75 -4.70 -7.66
N ASP A 114 -11.73 -5.42 -7.13
CA ASP A 114 -12.82 -6.03 -7.91
C ASP A 114 -14.23 -5.78 -7.35
N GLY A 115 -14.35 -4.83 -6.44
CA GLY A 115 -15.61 -4.48 -5.80
C GLY A 115 -15.84 -5.22 -4.50
N GLU A 116 -15.44 -6.48 -4.38
CA GLU A 116 -15.62 -7.25 -3.13
C GLU A 116 -14.34 -7.25 -2.27
N HIS A 117 -13.19 -7.25 -2.93
CA HIS A 117 -11.90 -7.19 -2.27
C HIS A 117 -10.97 -6.13 -2.87
N VAL A 118 -10.00 -5.73 -2.07
CA VAL A 118 -8.87 -4.90 -2.52
C VAL A 118 -7.58 -5.52 -1.99
N SER A 119 -6.59 -5.66 -2.86
CA SER A 119 -5.25 -6.16 -2.54
C SER A 119 -4.23 -5.11 -2.94
N PHE A 120 -3.22 -4.87 -2.11
CA PHE A 120 -2.12 -3.97 -2.46
C PHE A 120 -0.84 -4.26 -1.69
N VAL A 121 0.28 -3.78 -2.22
CA VAL A 121 1.56 -3.76 -1.49
C VAL A 121 1.76 -2.42 -0.80
N ARG A 122 2.20 -2.45 0.46
CA ARG A 122 2.55 -1.27 1.24
C ARG A 122 3.95 -1.40 1.86
N PHE A 123 4.51 -0.29 2.32
CA PHE A 123 5.63 -0.33 3.25
C PHE A 123 5.18 -0.90 4.60
N ALA A 124 6.01 -1.75 5.19
CA ALA A 124 5.79 -2.20 6.55
C ALA A 124 6.29 -1.16 7.55
N ASP A 125 5.62 -1.05 8.69
CA ASP A 125 6.17 -0.31 9.82
C ASP A 125 7.42 -1.05 10.34
N PRO A 126 8.57 -0.37 10.46
CA PRO A 126 9.80 -1.02 10.91
C PRO A 126 9.63 -1.50 12.35
N ASP A 127 9.93 -2.78 12.60
CA ASP A 127 9.93 -3.32 13.96
C ASP A 127 11.23 -2.87 14.66
N PRO A 128 11.15 -2.02 15.71
CA PRO A 128 12.34 -1.46 16.36
C PRO A 128 13.19 -2.52 17.08
N ARG A 129 12.68 -3.74 17.25
CA ARG A 129 13.42 -4.85 17.90
C ARG A 129 14.40 -5.53 16.95
N TYR A 130 14.25 -5.34 15.63
CA TYR A 130 15.06 -6.00 14.61
C TYR A 130 15.79 -4.99 13.73
N GLN A 131 17.08 -5.23 13.46
CA GLN A 131 17.88 -4.35 12.59
C GLN A 131 17.45 -4.43 11.13
N ASN A 132 17.02 -5.62 10.68
CA ASN A 132 16.50 -5.87 9.35
C ASN A 132 15.08 -6.43 9.50
N SER A 133 14.08 -5.63 9.13
CA SER A 133 12.67 -6.06 9.04
C SER A 133 12.23 -6.10 7.58
N ASN A 134 11.22 -6.91 7.28
CA ASN A 134 10.62 -6.88 5.94
C ASN A 134 10.09 -5.48 5.67
N SER A 135 10.59 -4.82 4.64
CA SER A 135 10.18 -3.46 4.28
C SER A 135 8.85 -3.41 3.53
N LEU A 136 8.37 -4.55 3.03
CA LEU A 136 7.19 -4.67 2.18
C LEU A 136 6.22 -5.72 2.72
N GLN A 137 4.93 -5.43 2.61
CA GLN A 137 3.83 -6.33 2.97
C GLN A 137 2.75 -6.26 1.92
N ARG A 138 2.10 -7.39 1.62
CA ARG A 138 0.86 -7.42 0.85
C ARG A 138 -0.31 -7.44 1.82
N ILE A 139 -1.26 -6.52 1.64
CA ILE A 139 -2.46 -6.40 2.45
C ILE A 139 -3.67 -6.65 1.55
N GLU A 140 -4.63 -7.39 2.09
CA GLU A 140 -5.92 -7.66 1.48
C GLU A 140 -7.03 -7.24 2.44
N TYR A 141 -8.06 -6.59 1.91
CA TYR A 141 -9.32 -6.41 2.63
C TYR A 141 -10.42 -7.18 1.92
N ILE A 142 -11.17 -7.96 2.69
CA ILE A 142 -12.19 -8.87 2.20
C ILE A 142 -13.45 -8.68 3.05
N PHE A 143 -14.60 -8.62 2.40
CA PHE A 143 -15.89 -8.79 3.06
C PHE A 143 -16.25 -10.28 3.05
N ALA A 144 -16.39 -10.89 4.22
CA ALA A 144 -16.77 -12.30 4.35
C ALA A 144 -17.50 -12.53 5.67
N ASP A 145 -18.52 -13.38 5.68
CA ASP A 145 -19.26 -13.76 6.89
C ASP A 145 -19.74 -12.57 7.74
N GLU A 146 -20.26 -11.54 7.06
CA GLU A 146 -20.68 -10.26 7.66
C GLU A 146 -19.55 -9.53 8.42
N ARG A 147 -18.29 -9.72 8.00
CA ARG A 147 -17.10 -9.11 8.61
C ARG A 147 -16.30 -8.36 7.56
N LEU A 148 -15.66 -7.27 7.99
CA LEU A 148 -14.53 -6.69 7.28
C LEU A 148 -13.25 -7.29 7.84
N ILE A 149 -12.54 -8.05 7.01
CA ILE A 149 -11.32 -8.75 7.40
C ILE A 149 -10.13 -8.09 6.71
N ARG A 150 -9.08 -7.81 7.48
CA ARG A 150 -7.76 -7.43 6.98
C ARG A 150 -6.86 -8.65 7.02
N ARG A 151 -6.36 -9.07 5.86
CA ARG A 151 -5.38 -10.14 5.72
C ARG A 151 -4.02 -9.56 5.35
N GLN A 152 -2.98 -10.01 6.04
CA GLN A 152 -1.61 -9.54 5.86
C GLN A 152 -0.70 -10.70 5.47
N TYR A 153 0.14 -10.49 4.46
CA TYR A 153 1.18 -11.42 4.06
C TYR A 153 2.56 -10.78 4.25
N THR A 154 3.50 -11.58 4.76
CA THR A 154 4.91 -11.18 4.96
C THR A 154 5.74 -11.29 3.68
N SER A 155 5.20 -11.90 2.63
CA SER A 155 5.80 -12.06 1.31
C SER A 155 5.01 -11.30 0.24
N MET A 156 5.72 -10.72 -0.73
CA MET A 156 5.13 -9.97 -1.84
C MET A 156 4.58 -10.91 -2.92
N GLU A 157 5.26 -12.03 -3.17
CA GLU A 157 4.82 -13.08 -4.08
C GLU A 157 3.57 -13.77 -3.48
N GLY A 158 2.47 -13.78 -4.23
CA GLY A 158 1.28 -14.53 -3.86
C GLY A 158 1.44 -15.98 -4.29
N GLY A 159 1.49 -16.91 -3.33
CA GLY A 159 1.49 -18.34 -3.59
C GLY A 159 0.47 -19.05 -2.71
N ARG A 160 0.06 -20.26 -3.11
CA ARG A 160 -0.82 -21.12 -2.30
C ARG A 160 -0.27 -21.40 -0.89
N ASP A 161 1.05 -21.23 -0.71
CA ASP A 161 1.76 -21.50 0.54
C ASP A 161 2.15 -20.22 1.31
N SER A 162 1.69 -19.03 0.87
CA SER A 162 1.94 -17.78 1.60
C SER A 162 1.22 -17.80 2.95
N VAL A 163 1.98 -17.75 4.06
CA VAL A 163 1.40 -17.61 5.40
C VAL A 163 0.78 -16.22 5.55
N SER A 164 -0.50 -16.17 5.93
CA SER A 164 -1.23 -14.93 6.18
C SER A 164 -1.59 -14.75 7.66
N LEU A 165 -1.77 -13.51 8.06
CA LEU A 165 -2.33 -13.12 9.35
C LEU A 165 -3.64 -12.36 9.11
N ASP A 166 -4.74 -12.91 9.61
CA ASP A 166 -6.08 -12.36 9.43
C ASP A 166 -6.53 -11.65 10.72
N SER A 167 -7.00 -10.42 10.56
CA SER A 167 -7.58 -9.60 11.62
C SER A 167 -9.00 -9.19 11.24
N VAL A 168 -9.97 -9.51 12.10
CA VAL A 168 -11.35 -9.02 11.95
C VAL A 168 -11.38 -7.57 12.44
N LEU A 169 -11.69 -6.63 11.54
CA LEU A 169 -11.74 -5.21 11.88
C LEU A 169 -13.13 -4.78 12.33
N LEU A 170 -14.17 -5.29 11.67
CA LEU A 170 -15.57 -5.02 11.98
C LEU A 170 -16.38 -6.31 11.83
N GLU A 171 -17.38 -6.48 12.70
CA GLU A 171 -18.40 -7.54 12.62
C GLU A 171 -19.78 -6.92 12.35
N GLY A 172 -20.70 -7.63 11.70
CA GLY A 172 -22.02 -7.10 11.34
C GLY A 172 -21.98 -6.11 10.17
N VAL A 173 -21.01 -6.27 9.27
CA VAL A 173 -20.88 -5.47 8.05
C VAL A 173 -21.65 -6.13 6.92
N THR A 174 -22.51 -5.38 6.25
CA THR A 174 -23.30 -5.85 5.11
C THR A 174 -23.17 -4.90 3.91
N ALA A 175 -23.50 -5.38 2.71
CA ALA A 175 -23.44 -4.58 1.48
C ALA A 175 -22.08 -3.88 1.25
N GLY A 176 -20.98 -4.56 1.62
CA GLY A 176 -19.63 -4.05 1.46
C GLY A 176 -19.22 -3.98 -0.02
N SER A 177 -18.64 -2.86 -0.43
CA SER A 177 -18.09 -2.69 -1.77
C SER A 177 -16.91 -1.73 -1.80
N TRP A 178 -15.96 -2.01 -2.69
CA TRP A 178 -14.78 -1.20 -2.98
C TRP A 178 -14.91 -0.51 -4.33
N GLN A 179 -14.41 0.72 -4.42
CA GLN A 179 -14.40 1.50 -5.65
C GLN A 179 -13.10 2.27 -5.79
N ALA A 180 -12.58 2.35 -7.01
CA ALA A 180 -11.38 3.10 -7.35
C ALA A 180 -11.76 4.40 -8.09
N TYR A 181 -11.09 5.50 -7.78
CA TYR A 181 -11.26 6.78 -8.47
C TYR A 181 -10.29 6.90 -9.66
N LEU A 182 -10.79 6.63 -10.87
CA LEU A 182 -10.05 6.73 -12.14
C LEU A 182 -10.67 7.84 -13.01
N PRO A 183 -10.52 9.11 -12.62
CA PRO A 183 -11.48 10.19 -12.92
C PRO A 183 -12.99 9.94 -12.68
N GLU A 184 -13.51 8.77 -13.01
CA GLU A 184 -14.84 8.29 -12.63
C GLU A 184 -14.71 7.11 -11.64
N LEU A 185 -15.80 6.79 -10.93
CA LEU A 185 -15.84 5.66 -10.00
C LEU A 185 -15.83 4.34 -10.79
N SER A 186 -14.90 3.44 -10.47
CA SER A 186 -14.81 2.11 -11.05
C SER A 186 -14.86 1.04 -9.97
N THR A 187 -15.60 -0.03 -10.19
CA THR A 187 -15.60 -1.23 -9.32
C THR A 187 -14.45 -2.17 -9.62
N LYS A 188 -13.59 -1.85 -10.60
CA LYS A 188 -12.44 -2.66 -10.98
C LYS A 188 -11.19 -1.79 -11.13
N PHE A 189 -10.08 -2.26 -10.57
CA PHE A 189 -8.74 -1.75 -10.84
C PHE A 189 -7.76 -2.93 -10.88
N PRO A 190 -6.84 -2.99 -11.86
CA PRO A 190 -6.70 -2.11 -13.01
C PRO A 190 -7.90 -2.23 -13.96
N SER A 191 -8.26 -1.14 -14.64
CA SER A 191 -9.28 -1.22 -15.70
C SER A 191 -8.67 -1.88 -16.93
N ASP A 192 -9.45 -2.69 -17.66
CA ASP A 192 -9.00 -3.31 -18.92
C ASP A 192 -8.64 -2.22 -19.97
N ASP A 193 -9.22 -1.02 -19.81
CA ASP A 193 -8.92 0.17 -20.60
C ASP A 193 -7.59 0.85 -20.26
N ALA A 194 -6.97 0.56 -19.10
CA ALA A 194 -5.66 1.13 -18.74
C ALA A 194 -4.51 0.62 -19.63
N ASN A 195 -4.76 -0.45 -20.41
CA ASN A 195 -3.87 -0.96 -21.43
C ASN A 195 -4.34 -0.68 -22.87
N SER A 196 -5.43 0.09 -23.03
CA SER A 196 -6.01 0.48 -24.32
C SER A 196 -5.89 1.99 -24.50
N GLY A 197 -5.02 2.43 -25.42
CA GLY A 197 -4.65 3.83 -25.61
C GLY A 197 -5.82 4.80 -25.77
N GLY A 198 -6.00 5.68 -24.77
CA GLY A 198 -6.86 6.85 -24.84
C GLY A 198 -6.08 8.07 -25.33
N SER A 199 -6.23 8.40 -26.61
CA SER A 199 -5.81 9.66 -27.22
C SER A 199 -6.50 10.85 -26.53
N ILE A 200 -5.81 11.54 -25.62
CA ILE A 200 -6.26 12.86 -25.14
C ILE A 200 -5.75 13.89 -26.15
N ASN A 201 -6.62 14.31 -27.07
CA ASN A 201 -6.40 15.45 -27.94
C ASN A 201 -6.44 16.75 -27.12
N THR A 202 -5.33 17.13 -26.51
CA THR A 202 -5.14 18.52 -26.05
C THR A 202 -4.52 19.30 -27.20
N ALA A 203 -5.35 20.01 -27.95
CA ALA A 203 -4.90 20.87 -29.04
C ALA A 203 -4.01 22.01 -28.49
N VAL A 204 -2.69 21.85 -28.61
CA VAL A 204 -1.73 22.96 -28.66
C VAL A 204 -0.76 22.69 -29.80
N ARG A 205 -0.55 23.73 -30.60
CA ARG A 205 0.08 23.72 -31.92
C ARG A 205 1.59 23.39 -31.86
N GLN A 206 2.00 22.46 -32.73
CA GLN A 206 3.19 22.47 -33.60
C GLN A 206 4.58 22.65 -32.95
N SER A 207 5.33 21.55 -32.81
CA SER A 207 6.68 21.41 -33.41
C SER A 207 7.18 19.97 -33.31
N ALA A 208 8.03 19.58 -34.27
CA ALA A 208 8.40 18.22 -34.64
C ALA A 208 9.27 17.47 -33.61
N ASN A 209 8.90 16.23 -33.31
CA ASN A 209 9.82 15.09 -33.19
C ASN A 209 9.02 13.77 -33.12
N THR A 210 9.32 12.82 -34.00
CA THR A 210 8.69 11.50 -34.06
C THR A 210 9.21 10.60 -32.94
N GLY A 211 8.50 10.61 -31.82
CA GLY A 211 8.52 9.55 -30.81
C GLY A 211 7.08 9.32 -30.37
N SER A 212 6.47 8.22 -30.81
CA SER A 212 5.14 7.80 -30.34
C SER A 212 5.14 7.77 -28.80
N PRO A 213 4.21 8.47 -28.11
CA PRO A 213 4.17 8.44 -26.66
C PRO A 213 3.83 7.01 -26.23
N LYS A 214 4.79 6.37 -25.56
CA LYS A 214 4.61 5.07 -24.92
C LYS A 214 3.47 5.20 -23.90
N PRO A 215 2.50 4.26 -23.85
CA PRO A 215 1.38 4.36 -22.91
C PRO A 215 1.90 4.40 -21.47
N THR A 216 1.55 5.47 -20.77
CA THR A 216 1.82 5.62 -19.33
C THR A 216 0.79 4.77 -18.60
N ALA A 217 1.19 3.57 -18.17
CA ALA A 217 0.34 2.70 -17.35
C ALA A 217 -0.04 3.43 -16.05
N VAL A 218 -1.34 3.44 -15.71
CA VAL A 218 -1.82 3.97 -14.43
C VAL A 218 -1.46 2.97 -13.35
N LEU A 219 -0.55 3.36 -12.46
CA LEU A 219 0.01 2.48 -11.42
C LEU A 219 -0.84 2.42 -10.14
N LEU A 220 -1.57 3.49 -9.84
CA LEU A 220 -2.53 3.59 -8.74
C LEU A 220 -3.72 4.46 -9.18
N PRO A 221 -4.94 4.19 -8.68
CA PRO A 221 -6.05 5.12 -8.83
C PRO A 221 -5.78 6.41 -8.04
N LYS A 222 -6.51 7.50 -8.32
CA LYS A 222 -6.37 8.76 -7.58
C LYS A 222 -6.83 8.65 -6.12
N GLY A 223 -7.66 7.65 -5.85
CA GLY A 223 -8.22 7.38 -4.54
C GLY A 223 -8.95 6.05 -4.54
N VAL A 224 -9.33 5.62 -3.34
CA VAL A 224 -10.16 4.43 -3.12
C VAL A 224 -11.30 4.82 -2.18
N ALA A 225 -12.49 4.30 -2.45
CA ALA A 225 -13.63 4.34 -1.56
C ALA A 225 -14.02 2.93 -1.14
N VAL A 226 -14.51 2.82 0.09
CA VAL A 226 -15.18 1.64 0.61
C VAL A 226 -16.55 2.06 1.14
N SER A 227 -17.59 1.38 0.70
CA SER A 227 -18.97 1.61 1.12
C SER A 227 -19.54 0.34 1.72
N PHE A 228 -20.19 0.45 2.88
CA PHE A 228 -20.78 -0.69 3.57
C PHE A 228 -21.88 -0.23 4.52
N THR A 229 -22.74 -1.15 4.96
CA THR A 229 -23.73 -0.91 6.00
C THR A 229 -23.26 -1.54 7.31
N TYR A 230 -23.31 -0.77 8.40
CA TYR A 230 -22.92 -1.20 9.73
C TYR A 230 -23.95 -0.71 10.74
N GLN A 231 -24.56 -1.63 11.50
CA GLN A 231 -25.66 -1.34 12.43
C GLN A 231 -26.79 -0.53 11.76
N ASP A 232 -27.24 -0.99 10.59
CA ASP A 232 -28.29 -0.36 9.76
C ASP A 232 -27.98 1.05 9.24
N MET A 233 -26.74 1.53 9.41
CA MET A 233 -26.29 2.81 8.88
C MET A 233 -25.35 2.62 7.68
N PRO A 234 -25.64 3.25 6.52
CA PRO A 234 -24.70 3.25 5.41
C PRO A 234 -23.50 4.15 5.74
N ILE A 235 -22.30 3.61 5.56
CA ILE A 235 -21.02 4.28 5.79
C ILE A 235 -20.23 4.27 4.49
N THR A 236 -19.54 5.35 4.20
CA THR A 236 -18.57 5.41 3.10
C THR A 236 -17.30 6.10 3.60
N TRP A 237 -16.17 5.44 3.41
CA TRP A 237 -14.85 5.98 3.68
C TRP A 237 -14.08 6.14 2.37
N GLN A 238 -13.30 7.21 2.27
CA GLN A 238 -12.58 7.56 1.07
C GLN A 238 -11.18 8.07 1.41
N TRP A 239 -10.19 7.62 0.64
CA TRP A 239 -8.81 8.04 0.78
C TRP A 239 -8.25 8.46 -0.58
N ALA A 240 -7.54 9.58 -0.60
CA ALA A 240 -6.72 9.96 -1.75
C ALA A 240 -5.44 9.12 -1.73
N LEU A 241 -5.07 8.56 -2.88
CA LEU A 241 -3.77 7.92 -3.05
C LEU A 241 -2.86 8.92 -3.73
N ALA A 242 -1.76 9.29 -3.07
CA ALA A 242 -0.87 10.32 -3.58
C ALA A 242 -0.26 9.88 -4.93
N PRO A 243 -0.27 10.73 -5.96
CA PRO A 243 0.46 10.46 -7.21
C PRO A 243 1.94 10.37 -6.89
N GLN A 244 2.53 9.19 -7.03
CA GLN A 244 3.96 9.02 -6.83
C GLN A 244 4.69 9.41 -8.12
N PRO A 245 5.73 10.26 -8.06
CA PRO A 245 6.50 10.62 -9.24
C PRO A 245 7.19 9.36 -9.79
N ILE A 246 6.95 9.08 -11.08
CA ILE A 246 7.61 7.98 -11.78
C ILE A 246 9.10 8.31 -11.84
N SER A 247 9.96 7.49 -11.24
CA SER A 247 11.39 7.63 -11.41
C SER A 247 11.74 7.30 -12.87
N HIS A 248 12.10 8.31 -13.65
CA HIS A 248 12.67 8.11 -14.98
C HIS A 248 14.03 7.45 -14.79
N SER A 249 14.09 6.11 -14.84
CA SER A 249 15.36 5.43 -15.01
C SER A 249 15.88 5.83 -16.39
N ASN A 250 16.70 6.87 -16.46
CA ASN A 250 17.43 7.23 -17.65
C ASN A 250 18.47 6.11 -17.83
N SER A 251 18.07 5.02 -18.48
CA SER A 251 18.98 3.97 -18.93
C SER A 251 19.79 4.54 -20.09
N GLN A 252 20.66 5.51 -19.78
CA GLN A 252 21.70 5.95 -20.68
C GLN A 252 22.73 4.85 -20.64
N SER A 253 22.56 3.88 -21.54
CA SER A 253 23.61 2.97 -21.95
C SER A 253 24.84 3.80 -22.30
N THR A 254 25.82 3.86 -21.40
CA THR A 254 27.13 4.38 -21.72
C THR A 254 27.75 3.43 -22.74
N VAL A 255 27.57 3.76 -24.02
CA VAL A 255 28.34 3.17 -25.11
C VAL A 255 29.77 3.67 -24.91
N ASN A 256 30.61 2.86 -24.26
CA ASN A 256 32.05 3.04 -24.29
C ASN A 256 32.53 2.72 -25.72
N ASN A 257 32.44 3.69 -26.62
CA ASN A 257 33.17 3.66 -27.87
C ASN A 257 34.62 4.03 -27.56
N THR A 258 35.44 3.01 -27.31
CA THR A 258 36.90 3.15 -27.36
C THR A 258 37.29 3.06 -28.83
N ASP A 259 37.11 4.17 -29.57
CA ASP A 259 37.74 4.30 -30.88
C ASP A 259 39.24 4.52 -30.67
N SER A 260 39.97 3.48 -31.03
CA SER A 260 41.42 3.46 -31.11
C SER A 260 41.81 3.72 -32.56
N SER A 261 42.22 4.94 -32.89
CA SER A 261 43.04 5.20 -34.09
C SER A 261 43.74 6.57 -34.03
N SER A 262 45.00 6.51 -33.62
CA SER A 262 46.21 7.09 -34.22
C SER A 262 46.30 8.57 -34.66
N ASN A 263 47.41 9.16 -34.19
CA ASN A 263 48.26 10.21 -34.77
C ASN A 263 47.69 11.62 -34.91
N ASP A 264 48.27 12.55 -34.16
CA ASP A 264 49.24 13.44 -34.78
C ASP A 264 50.28 14.00 -33.80
N ASN A 265 51.45 14.22 -34.38
CA ASN A 265 52.76 14.43 -33.81
C ASN A 265 53.04 15.94 -33.69
N ALA A 266 53.48 16.44 -32.53
CA ALA A 266 54.19 17.72 -32.46
C ALA A 266 55.05 17.82 -31.18
N ASN A 267 56.35 17.99 -31.44
CA ASN A 267 57.50 18.09 -30.55
C ASN A 267 57.58 19.37 -29.69
N ASN A 268 58.52 19.29 -28.73
CA ASN A 268 59.28 20.34 -28.03
C ASN A 268 58.56 21.02 -26.83
N ASP A 269 59.20 21.31 -25.69
CA ASP A 269 60.62 21.34 -25.35
C ASP A 269 60.87 21.16 -23.84
N ASN A 270 62.13 20.86 -23.58
CA ASN A 270 62.89 20.50 -22.38
C ASN A 270 62.85 21.45 -21.15
N SER A 271 63.10 20.85 -19.96
CA SER A 271 63.80 21.34 -18.74
C SER A 271 62.98 21.14 -17.45
N GLY A 272 63.47 20.65 -16.32
CA GLY A 272 64.76 20.06 -15.91
C GLY A 272 64.82 20.06 -14.37
N SER A 273 65.33 18.97 -13.77
CA SER A 273 65.82 18.86 -12.36
C SER A 273 64.74 19.08 -11.26
N ASP A 274 64.77 18.59 -10.02
CA ASP A 274 65.61 17.72 -9.18
C ASP A 274 64.77 17.51 -7.88
N GLY A 275 65.14 16.60 -6.99
CA GLY A 275 64.78 16.71 -5.56
C GLY A 275 63.80 15.68 -4.98
N SER A 276 64.35 14.53 -4.64
CA SER A 276 64.34 13.85 -3.33
C SER A 276 63.35 14.26 -2.21
N ASP A 277 62.88 13.19 -1.54
CA ASP A 277 62.78 13.00 -0.09
C ASP A 277 61.53 13.40 0.74
N ASN A 278 61.03 12.34 1.41
CA ASN A 278 60.65 12.24 2.83
C ASN A 278 59.51 13.11 3.39
N ASN A 279 58.44 12.46 3.89
CA ASN A 279 58.35 11.97 5.28
C ASN A 279 56.90 11.90 5.78
N SER A 280 56.67 10.90 6.63
CA SER A 280 55.70 10.76 7.74
C SER A 280 54.65 11.86 7.97
N SER A 281 53.41 11.47 8.30
CA SER A 281 52.99 11.21 9.69
C SER A 281 51.46 11.25 9.89
N ALA A 282 51.02 10.31 10.71
CA ALA A 282 49.81 10.19 11.53
C ALA A 282 48.86 11.40 11.71
N ARG A 283 47.55 11.09 11.78
CA ARG A 283 46.58 11.45 12.85
C ARG A 283 45.17 11.03 12.43
N THR A 284 44.56 9.99 13.02
CA THR A 284 43.65 10.02 14.20
C THR A 284 42.54 11.08 14.17
N ASN A 285 41.30 10.55 14.25
CA ASN A 285 40.06 11.10 14.81
C ASN A 285 39.48 12.37 14.17
N ASN A 286 38.27 12.24 13.61
CA ASN A 286 37.03 12.33 14.39
C ASN A 286 35.88 11.63 13.65
#